data_AF-A0A4Y1ZC06-F1
#
_entry.id   AF-A0A4Y1ZC06-F1
#
_cell.length_a   1.000
_cell.length_b   1.000
_cell.length_c   1.000
_cell.angle_alpha   90.00
_cell.angle_beta   90.00
_cell.angle_gamma   90.00
#
_symmetry.space_group_name_H-M   'P 1'
#
loop_
_entity.id
_entity.type
_entity.pdbx_description
1 polymer ?
#
loop_
_entity_poly.entity_id
_entity_poly.type
_entity_poly.pdbx_seq_one_letter_code
_entity_poly.pdbx_strand_id
1 'polypeptide(L)'
;MVQWVCIIKNKSIPVQNTTPEVHLIHQNLAEMKAEGAASVVMEASSNALYDGRLHGCAFNVGIFTNLTEDHLDLHGTMKDYMYAKSLLFSQLGNCYGTGQKKAAVLNVDDPASEVYKHMTASHVITYGINHSADFARRQSKSIHRERSLFWKTPGTVTRFQ
;
A
#
# COMPACT_ATOMS: atom_id res chain seq x y z
N MET A 1 17.29 11.92 5.84
CA MET A 1 16.95 11.98 4.40
C MET A 1 17.04 10.57 3.87
N VAL A 2 15.93 9.84 3.77
CA VAL A 2 15.92 8.47 3.23
C VAL A 2 15.85 8.61 1.71
N GLN A 3 16.93 8.26 1.03
CA GLN A 3 17.00 8.36 -0.42
C GLN A 3 16.28 7.15 -1.02
N TRP A 4 15.28 7.45 -1.83
CA TRP A 4 14.47 6.44 -2.50
C TRP A 4 15.23 5.79 -3.64
N VAL A 5 14.96 4.50 -3.84
CA VAL A 5 15.58 3.69 -4.87
C VAL A 5 14.49 3.06 -5.72
N CYS A 6 14.43 3.46 -6.98
CA CYS A 6 13.71 2.72 -8.00
C CYS A 6 14.60 1.54 -8.44
N ILE A 7 14.12 0.30 -8.27
CA ILE A 7 14.88 -0.92 -8.60
C ILE A 7 14.37 -1.50 -9.91
N ILE A 8 15.26 -1.60 -10.91
CA ILE A 8 14.98 -2.27 -12.20
C ILE A 8 16.05 -3.34 -12.42
N LYS A 9 15.69 -4.63 -12.37
CA LYS A 9 16.63 -5.77 -12.52
C LYS A 9 17.95 -5.60 -11.74
N ASN A 10 17.86 -5.21 -10.47
CA ASN A 10 18.99 -4.94 -9.56
C ASN A 10 19.77 -3.62 -9.78
N LYS A 11 19.31 -2.73 -10.66
CA LYS A 11 19.84 -1.36 -10.75
C LYS A 11 19.07 -0.43 -9.83
N SER A 12 19.78 0.29 -8.96
CA SER A 12 19.22 1.33 -8.11
C SER A 12 19.29 2.69 -8.79
N ILE A 13 18.14 3.30 -9.06
CA ILE A 13 18.05 4.67 -9.56
C ILE A 13 17.71 5.58 -8.37
N PRO A 14 18.61 6.51 -7.99
CA PRO A 14 18.31 7.46 -6.94
C PRO A 14 17.22 8.44 -7.40
N VAL A 15 16.20 8.64 -6.59
CA VAL A 15 15.17 9.66 -6.85
C VAL A 15 15.16 10.70 -5.73
N GLN A 16 14.87 11.96 -6.07
CA GLN A 16 14.89 13.07 -5.11
C GLN A 16 13.68 13.11 -4.18
N ASN A 17 12.53 12.61 -4.64
CA ASN A 17 11.27 12.55 -3.88
C ASN A 17 10.84 11.10 -3.68
N THR A 18 10.06 10.85 -2.62
CA THR A 18 9.41 9.56 -2.34
C THR A 18 8.57 9.06 -3.51
N THR A 19 7.85 9.98 -4.15
CA THR A 19 7.13 9.75 -5.40
C THR A 19 7.56 10.85 -6.37
N PRO A 20 8.25 10.51 -7.48
CA PRO A 20 8.79 11.51 -8.40
C PRO A 20 7.69 12.23 -9.19
N GLU A 21 8.06 13.20 -10.01
CA GLU A 21 7.12 13.90 -10.89
C GLU A 21 6.45 12.96 -11.90
N VAL A 22 5.23 13.31 -12.33
CA VAL A 22 4.38 12.45 -13.19
C VAL A 22 5.12 11.90 -14.41
N HIS A 23 5.90 12.73 -15.11
CA HIS A 23 6.63 12.31 -16.30
C HIS A 23 7.71 11.26 -15.98
N LEU A 24 8.39 11.37 -14.84
CA LEU A 24 9.38 10.40 -14.39
C LEU A 24 8.73 9.08 -13.99
N ILE A 25 7.55 9.12 -13.35
CA ILE A 25 6.82 7.90 -13.00
C ILE A 25 6.49 7.10 -14.26
N HIS A 26 5.90 7.74 -15.26
CA HIS A 26 5.53 7.07 -16.51
C HIS A 26 6.75 6.61 -17.32
N GLN A 27 7.85 7.38 -17.33
CA GLN A 27 9.11 6.95 -17.94
C GLN A 27 9.69 5.70 -17.26
N ASN A 28 9.78 5.70 -15.93
CA ASN A 28 10.30 4.56 -15.17
C ASN A 28 9.43 3.32 -15.36
N LEU A 29 8.09 3.46 -15.37
CA LEU A 29 7.17 2.35 -15.64
C LEU A 29 7.35 1.80 -17.07
N ALA A 30 7.57 2.67 -18.06
CA ALA A 30 7.86 2.24 -19.43
C ALA A 30 9.19 1.49 -19.53
N GLU A 31 10.23 1.96 -18.84
CA GLU A 31 11.54 1.28 -18.78
C GLU A 31 11.42 -0.08 -18.07
N MET A 32 10.77 -0.14 -16.91
CA MET A 32 10.50 -1.40 -16.21
C MET A 32 9.77 -2.41 -17.10
N LYS A 33 8.78 -1.95 -17.88
CA LYS A 33 8.06 -2.78 -18.84
C LYS A 33 8.98 -3.26 -19.97
N ALA A 34 9.80 -2.39 -20.53
CA ALA A 34 10.77 -2.74 -21.57
C ALA A 34 11.79 -3.78 -21.07
N GLU A 35 12.16 -3.70 -19.80
CA GLU A 35 13.00 -4.68 -19.13
C GLU A 35 12.23 -5.96 -18.75
N GLY A 36 10.92 -6.06 -18.97
CA GLY A 36 10.14 -7.26 -18.69
C GLY A 36 9.78 -7.45 -17.21
N ALA A 37 9.70 -6.36 -16.44
CA ALA A 37 9.15 -6.41 -15.10
C ALA A 37 7.68 -6.87 -15.14
N ALA A 38 7.37 -7.92 -14.38
CA ALA A 38 5.99 -8.45 -14.27
C ALA A 38 5.16 -7.72 -13.21
N SER A 39 5.80 -7.01 -12.28
CA SER A 39 5.15 -6.31 -11.18
C SER A 39 6.01 -5.14 -10.72
N VAL A 40 5.34 -4.11 -10.18
CA VAL A 40 5.99 -2.91 -9.63
C VAL A 40 5.37 -2.65 -8.26
N VAL A 41 6.23 -2.36 -7.29
CA VAL A 41 5.83 -1.84 -5.98
C VAL A 41 6.32 -0.42 -5.89
N MET A 42 5.45 0.50 -5.51
CA MET A 42 5.80 1.91 -5.35
C MET A 42 5.13 2.49 -4.11
N GLU A 43 5.78 3.45 -3.47
CA GLU A 43 5.15 4.25 -2.44
C GLU A 43 4.33 5.38 -3.06
N ALA A 44 3.10 5.51 -2.61
CA ALA A 44 2.18 6.58 -2.96
C ALA A 44 2.10 7.60 -1.81
N SER A 45 3.01 8.58 -1.83
CA SER A 45 2.98 9.68 -0.87
C SER A 45 1.66 10.47 -0.97
N SER A 46 1.21 11.04 0.15
CA SER A 46 -0.02 11.85 0.18
C SER A 46 0.05 13.04 -0.78
N ASN A 47 1.20 13.71 -0.84
CA ASN A 47 1.42 14.84 -1.74
C ASN A 47 1.30 14.41 -3.20
N ALA A 48 1.88 13.26 -3.59
CA ALA A 48 1.78 12.79 -4.97
C ALA A 48 0.37 12.35 -5.36
N LEU A 49 -0.41 11.82 -4.41
CA LEU A 49 -1.83 11.52 -4.63
C LEU A 49 -2.64 12.82 -4.77
N TYR A 50 -2.40 13.79 -3.89
CA TYR A 50 -3.10 15.07 -3.86
C TYR A 50 -2.79 15.94 -5.09
N ASP A 51 -1.51 16.02 -5.48
CA ASP A 51 -1.03 16.76 -6.65
C ASP A 51 -1.36 16.05 -7.98
N GLY A 52 -1.91 14.83 -7.93
CA GLY A 52 -2.25 14.07 -9.13
C GLY A 52 -1.06 13.49 -9.89
N ARG A 53 0.11 13.36 -9.27
CA ARG A 53 1.32 12.80 -9.93
C ARG A 53 1.12 11.34 -10.34
N LEU A 54 0.25 10.62 -9.64
CA LEU A 54 -0.10 9.22 -9.91
C LEU A 54 -1.29 9.06 -10.86
N HIS A 55 -1.80 10.15 -11.45
CA HIS A 55 -2.85 10.05 -12.44
C HIS A 55 -2.42 9.21 -13.66
N GLY A 56 -3.32 8.33 -14.09
CA GLY A 56 -3.07 7.37 -15.18
C GLY A 56 -2.31 6.11 -14.75
N CYS A 57 -1.83 6.01 -13.50
CA CYS A 57 -1.28 4.77 -12.97
C CYS A 57 -2.42 3.80 -12.61
N ALA A 58 -2.51 2.68 -13.31
CA ALA A 58 -3.51 1.66 -13.04
C ALA A 58 -3.06 0.73 -11.90
N PHE A 59 -3.45 1.04 -10.67
CA PHE A 59 -3.16 0.20 -9.51
C PHE A 59 -4.00 -1.08 -9.50
N ASN A 60 -3.34 -2.21 -9.22
CA ASN A 60 -3.99 -3.49 -8.94
C ASN A 60 -4.23 -3.69 -7.44
N VAL A 61 -3.28 -3.26 -6.60
CA VAL A 61 -3.36 -3.41 -5.14
C VAL A 61 -3.00 -2.10 -4.47
N GLY A 62 -3.88 -1.61 -3.60
CA GLY A 62 -3.60 -0.49 -2.70
C GLY A 62 -3.38 -0.99 -1.28
N ILE A 63 -2.30 -0.59 -0.61
CA ILE A 63 -1.95 -1.06 0.73
C ILE A 63 -1.88 0.14 1.67
N PHE A 64 -2.65 0.10 2.76
CA PHE A 64 -2.58 1.09 3.84
C PHE A 64 -1.90 0.49 5.08
N THR A 65 -0.94 1.23 5.62
CA THR A 65 -0.16 0.83 6.78
C THR A 65 -0.61 1.48 8.08
N ASN A 66 -0.54 2.81 8.17
CA ASN A 66 -1.02 3.60 9.30
C ASN A 66 -1.10 5.08 8.90
N LEU A 67 -1.83 5.86 9.68
CA LEU A 67 -1.99 7.29 9.55
C LEU A 67 -1.74 7.94 10.91
N THR A 68 -0.49 8.29 11.18
CA THR A 68 -0.13 9.14 12.32
C THR A 68 -0.01 10.60 11.89
N GLU A 69 -0.04 11.51 12.86
CA GLU A 69 0.22 12.93 12.62
C GLU A 69 1.64 13.12 12.07
N ASP A 70 1.71 13.40 10.77
CA ASP A 70 2.94 13.65 10.02
C ASP A 70 2.57 14.61 8.89
N HIS A 71 3.42 15.59 8.57
CA HIS A 71 3.21 16.56 7.50
C HIS A 71 1.95 17.48 7.60
N LEU A 72 1.56 17.89 8.80
CA LEU A 72 0.45 18.85 8.98
C LEU A 72 0.68 20.21 8.29
N ASP A 73 1.93 20.63 8.11
CA ASP A 73 2.28 21.88 7.44
C ASP A 73 1.77 21.95 5.99
N LEU A 74 1.56 20.80 5.35
CA LEU A 74 1.16 20.69 3.94
C LEU A 74 -0.33 20.43 3.76
N HIS A 75 -0.92 19.56 4.59
CA HIS A 75 -2.32 19.18 4.46
C HIS A 75 -3.26 20.08 5.28
N GLY A 76 -2.73 20.87 6.21
CA GLY A 76 -3.49 21.78 7.07
C GLY A 76 -4.27 21.06 8.17
N THR A 77 -5.02 20.01 7.82
CA THR A 77 -5.76 19.18 8.78
C THR A 77 -5.48 17.69 8.60
N MET A 78 -5.59 16.92 9.69
CA MET A 78 -5.54 15.45 9.61
C MET A 78 -6.62 14.87 8.70
N LYS A 79 -7.76 15.57 8.57
CA LYS A 79 -8.85 15.16 7.69
C LYS A 79 -8.44 15.25 6.21
N ASP A 80 -7.76 16.33 5.84
CA ASP A 80 -7.27 16.52 4.48
C ASP A 80 -6.13 15.55 4.16
N TYR A 81 -5.26 15.27 5.14
CA TYR A 81 -4.21 14.26 4.99
C TYR A 81 -4.79 12.85 4.78
N MET A 82 -5.81 12.48 5.57
CA MET A 82 -6.56 11.23 5.40
C MET A 82 -7.24 11.19 4.02
N TYR A 83 -7.88 12.28 3.62
CA TYR A 83 -8.53 12.39 2.31
C TYR A 83 -7.52 12.20 1.17
N ALA A 84 -6.34 12.83 1.23
CA ALA A 84 -5.29 12.68 0.22
C ALA A 84 -4.88 11.21 0.03
N LYS A 85 -4.71 10.46 1.13
CA LYS A 85 -4.39 9.02 1.03
C LYS A 85 -5.58 8.17 0.55
N SER A 86 -6.82 8.60 0.83
CA SER A 86 -8.02 7.90 0.35
C SER A 86 -8.11 7.82 -1.17
N LEU A 87 -7.47 8.76 -1.88
CA LEU A 87 -7.43 8.80 -3.34
C LEU A 87 -6.81 7.54 -3.94
N LEU A 88 -5.84 6.90 -3.28
CA LEU A 88 -5.27 5.62 -3.73
C LEU A 88 -6.36 4.54 -3.85
N PHE A 89 -7.23 4.46 -2.85
CA PHE A 89 -8.31 3.46 -2.79
C PHE A 89 -9.41 3.75 -3.79
N SER A 90 -9.73 5.02 -4.00
CA SER A 90 -10.68 5.46 -5.03
C SER A 90 -10.18 5.15 -6.44
N GLN A 91 -8.87 5.31 -6.67
CA GLN A 91 -8.22 5.03 -7.95
C GLN A 91 -8.12 3.54 -8.31
N LEU A 92 -8.38 2.62 -7.36
CA LEU A 92 -8.55 1.21 -7.70
C LEU A 92 -9.73 1.00 -8.66
N GLY A 93 -10.74 1.88 -8.63
CA GLY A 93 -11.88 1.83 -9.55
C GLY A 93 -12.82 0.65 -9.28
N ASN A 94 -13.80 0.48 -10.18
CA ASN A 94 -14.93 -0.44 -10.03
C ASN A 94 -15.17 -1.33 -11.28
N CYS A 95 -14.19 -1.44 -12.17
CA CYS A 95 -14.35 -2.14 -13.43
C CYS A 95 -14.56 -3.65 -13.22
N TYR A 96 -15.72 -4.17 -13.62
CA TYR A 96 -15.95 -5.59 -13.80
C TYR A 96 -15.44 -6.01 -15.18
N GLY A 97 -14.58 -7.04 -15.25
CA GLY A 97 -14.30 -7.74 -16.52
C GLY A 97 -12.92 -7.57 -17.16
N THR A 98 -11.95 -6.85 -16.56
CA THR A 98 -10.58 -6.77 -17.10
C THR A 98 -9.72 -8.02 -16.82
N GLY A 99 -10.28 -9.03 -16.13
CA GLY A 99 -9.56 -10.24 -15.70
C GLY A 99 -8.55 -10.00 -14.57
N GLN A 100 -8.18 -8.75 -14.29
CA GLN A 100 -7.26 -8.38 -13.22
C GLN A 100 -8.01 -8.17 -11.92
N LYS A 101 -7.77 -9.04 -10.94
CA LYS A 101 -8.29 -8.87 -9.59
C LYS A 101 -7.68 -7.63 -8.95
N LYS A 102 -8.53 -6.78 -8.38
CA LYS A 102 -8.10 -5.62 -7.60
C LYS A 102 -8.40 -5.82 -6.13
N ALA A 103 -7.51 -5.33 -5.27
CA ALA A 103 -7.65 -5.45 -3.83
C ALA A 103 -7.19 -4.20 -3.08
N ALA A 104 -7.86 -3.90 -1.99
CA ALA A 104 -7.39 -2.97 -0.97
C ALA A 104 -6.94 -3.76 0.25
N VAL A 105 -5.73 -3.52 0.73
CA VAL A 105 -5.17 -4.16 1.93
C VAL A 105 -5.12 -3.11 3.03
N LEU A 106 -5.85 -3.32 4.12
CA LEU A 106 -6.06 -2.32 5.18
C LEU A 106 -5.59 -2.83 6.55
N ASN A 107 -4.89 -1.98 7.29
CA ASN A 107 -4.51 -2.25 8.68
C ASN A 107 -5.64 -1.91 9.66
N VAL A 108 -6.33 -2.91 10.20
CA VAL A 108 -7.45 -2.67 11.13
C VAL A 108 -7.03 -2.14 12.50
N ASP A 109 -5.73 -2.10 12.80
CA ASP A 109 -5.23 -1.44 14.02
C ASP A 109 -5.25 0.08 13.92
N ASP A 110 -5.47 0.63 12.73
CA ASP A 110 -5.57 2.06 12.49
C ASP A 110 -7.02 2.44 12.12
N PRO A 111 -7.64 3.40 12.84
CA PRO A 111 -9.04 3.78 12.62
C PRO A 111 -9.32 4.39 11.23
N ALA A 112 -8.30 4.92 10.54
CA ALA A 112 -8.47 5.42 9.18
C ALA A 112 -8.87 4.31 8.19
N SER A 113 -8.59 3.04 8.51
CA SER A 113 -9.01 1.89 7.70
C SER A 113 -10.54 1.80 7.53
N GLU A 114 -11.32 2.21 8.54
CA GLU A 114 -12.78 2.23 8.41
C GLU A 114 -13.22 3.21 7.33
N VAL A 115 -12.56 4.38 7.25
CA VAL A 115 -12.81 5.34 6.19
C VAL A 115 -12.43 4.76 4.83
N TYR A 116 -11.21 4.22 4.69
CA TYR A 116 -10.72 3.72 3.40
C TYR A 116 -11.49 2.52 2.86
N LYS A 117 -12.05 1.69 3.74
CA LYS A 117 -12.96 0.61 3.36
C LYS A 117 -14.16 1.10 2.55
N HIS A 118 -14.63 2.31 2.84
CA HIS A 118 -15.74 2.94 2.10
C HIS A 118 -15.29 3.71 0.85
N MET A 119 -13.98 3.85 0.62
CA MET A 119 -13.41 4.59 -0.51
C MET A 119 -13.00 3.69 -1.67
N THR A 120 -13.33 2.39 -1.61
CA THR A 120 -13.02 1.43 -2.67
C THR A 120 -14.20 0.52 -2.96
N ALA A 121 -14.38 0.19 -4.24
CA ALA A 121 -15.29 -0.87 -4.69
C ALA A 121 -14.58 -2.23 -4.85
N SER A 122 -13.24 -2.26 -4.66
CA SER A 122 -12.44 -3.46 -4.78
C SER A 122 -12.56 -4.35 -3.55
N HIS A 123 -12.15 -5.62 -3.68
CA HIS A 123 -12.14 -6.55 -2.57
C HIS A 123 -11.22 -6.06 -1.44
N VAL A 124 -11.72 -6.02 -0.21
CA VAL A 124 -10.95 -5.57 0.95
C VAL A 124 -10.36 -6.79 1.66
N ILE A 125 -9.07 -6.73 1.93
CA ILE A 125 -8.31 -7.70 2.72
C ILE A 125 -7.77 -6.95 3.94
N THR A 126 -7.98 -7.49 5.12
CA THR A 126 -7.58 -6.86 6.37
C THR A 126 -6.41 -7.57 7.03
N TYR A 127 -5.51 -6.80 7.64
CA TYR A 127 -4.49 -7.33 8.54
C TYR A 127 -4.45 -6.55 9.85
N GLY A 128 -4.04 -7.21 10.93
CA GLY A 128 -4.00 -6.59 12.25
C GLY A 128 -3.21 -7.40 13.27
N ILE A 129 -2.72 -6.71 14.29
CA ILE A 129 -2.03 -7.28 15.45
C ILE A 129 -2.96 -7.28 16.66
N ASN A 130 -3.67 -6.17 16.89
CA ASN A 130 -4.50 -5.95 18.07
C ASN A 130 -5.98 -6.25 17.83
N HIS A 131 -6.44 -6.08 16.58
CA HIS A 131 -7.83 -6.33 16.18
C HIS A 131 -8.00 -7.57 15.30
N SER A 132 -9.23 -8.08 15.22
CA SER A 132 -9.57 -9.20 14.35
C SER A 132 -9.49 -8.80 12.88
N ALA A 133 -8.82 -9.62 12.07
CA ALA A 133 -8.57 -9.37 10.66
C ALA A 133 -8.47 -10.69 9.88
N ASP A 134 -8.52 -10.63 8.55
CA ASP A 134 -8.27 -11.79 7.68
C ASP A 134 -6.87 -12.38 7.93
N PHE A 135 -5.88 -11.49 8.13
CA PHE A 135 -4.52 -11.83 8.53
C PHE A 135 -4.22 -11.24 9.90
N ALA A 136 -4.44 -12.04 10.95
CA ALA A 136 -4.17 -11.63 12.31
C ALA A 136 -2.91 -12.30 12.88
N ARG A 137 -2.22 -11.60 13.80
CA ARG A 137 -1.16 -12.20 14.61
C ARG A 137 -1.73 -13.39 15.39
N ARG A 138 -1.15 -14.58 15.22
CA ARG A 138 -1.51 -15.72 16.07
C ARG A 138 -0.90 -15.53 17.46
N GLN A 139 -1.72 -15.53 18.51
CA GLN A 139 -1.20 -15.63 19.87
C GLN A 139 -0.54 -17.01 20.07
N SER A 140 0.75 -17.03 20.38
CA SER A 140 1.41 -18.23 20.91
C SER A 140 1.29 -18.23 22.44
N LYS A 141 0.78 -19.31 23.02
CA LYS A 141 0.98 -19.57 24.46
C LYS A 141 2.47 -19.88 24.63
N SER A 142 3.19 -19.04 25.36
CA SER A 142 4.61 -19.23 25.65
C SER A 142 4.83 -20.54 26.41
N ILE A 143 5.35 -21.56 25.73
CA ILE A 143 6.03 -22.68 26.35
C ILE A 143 7.50 -22.50 25.95
N HIS A 144 8.28 -21.93 26.86
CA HIS A 144 9.74 -21.73 26.84
C HIS A 144 10.46 -21.38 25.51
N ARG A 145 11.04 -20.17 25.51
CA ARG A 145 12.33 -19.81 24.91
C ARG A 145 12.52 -19.95 23.39
N GLU A 146 11.54 -19.54 22.58
CA GLU A 146 11.80 -19.06 21.20
C GLU A 146 10.62 -18.22 20.69
N ARG A 147 10.85 -16.93 20.37
CA ARG A 147 9.81 -16.05 19.81
C ARG A 147 9.74 -16.26 18.30
N SER A 148 8.84 -17.13 17.85
CA SER A 148 8.48 -17.28 16.44
C SER A 148 7.15 -16.56 16.14
N LEU A 149 7.12 -15.78 15.05
CA LEU A 149 5.93 -15.11 14.54
C LEU A 149 5.16 -16.07 13.62
N PHE A 150 3.86 -16.24 13.86
CA PHE A 150 2.98 -17.04 13.02
C PHE A 150 1.78 -16.21 12.57
N TRP A 151 1.47 -16.27 11.27
CA TRP A 151 0.27 -15.70 10.67
C TRP A 151 -0.81 -16.77 10.54
N LYS A 152 -2.07 -16.38 10.71
CA LYS A 152 -3.23 -17.24 10.46
C LYS A 152 -3.96 -16.69 9.24
N THR A 153 -4.19 -17.52 8.23
CA THR A 153 -5.07 -17.19 7.08
C THR A 153 -6.38 -17.95 7.21
N PRO A 154 -7.47 -17.52 6.56
CA PRO A 154 -8.69 -18.30 6.48
C PRO A 154 -8.43 -19.59 5.69
N GLY A 155 -8.41 -20.73 6.37
CA GLY A 155 -8.41 -22.07 5.75
C GLY A 155 -7.10 -22.86 5.76
N THR A 156 -5.92 -22.27 5.98
CA THR A 156 -4.65 -23.05 5.96
C THR A 156 -3.60 -22.46 6.91
N VAL A 157 -2.85 -23.33 7.61
CA VAL A 157 -1.69 -22.94 8.43
C VAL A 157 -0.43 -23.09 7.56
N THR A 158 0.25 -21.99 7.23
CA THR A 158 1.54 -22.04 6.54
C THR A 158 2.65 -21.55 7.48
N ARG A 159 3.67 -22.38 7.67
CA ARG A 159 4.88 -22.08 8.44
C ARG A 159 5.94 -21.58 7.45
N PHE A 160 6.46 -20.38 7.65
CA PHE A 160 7.69 -19.94 6.97
C PHE A 160 8.86 -20.17 7.94
N GLN A 161 9.90 -20.86 7.45
CA GLN A 161 11.19 -21.01 8.13
C GLN A 161 12.06 -19.79 7.86
#